data_AF-A0A6G1SF07-F1
#
_entry.id   AF-A0A6G1SF07-F1
#
_cell.length_a   1.000
_cell.length_b   1.000
_cell.length_c   1.000
_cell.angle_alpha   90.00
_cell.angle_beta   90.00
_cell.angle_gamma   90.00
#
_symmetry.space_group_name_H-M   'P 1'
#
loop_
_entity.id
_entity.type
_entity.pdbx_description
1 polymer ?
#
loop_
_entity_poly.entity_id
_entity_poly.type
_entity_poly.pdbx_seq_one_letter_code
_entity_poly.pdbx_strand_id
1 'polypeptide(L)'
;MQPAMNGHTPSELESALYSGWSRPLWACATGWIIFACITKQAGPIGRLLGARCFVPLSRLTYPAFLIHPIIMASFYGTRQASFQFSHYLMLYLILGNIVITYASAFILAALIELPFLSIERVVSRRLFKTN
;
A
#
# COMPACT_ATOMS: atom_id res chain seq x y z
N MET A 1 12.00 -11.81 13.98
CA MET A 1 12.13 -13.03 14.80
C MET A 1 11.16 -14.08 14.28
N GLN A 2 11.65 -15.01 13.48
CA GLN A 2 11.04 -16.32 13.25
C GLN A 2 12.17 -17.35 13.40
N PRO A 3 12.00 -18.39 14.22
CA PRO A 3 13.02 -19.44 14.36
C PRO A 3 13.01 -20.32 13.10
N ALA A 4 14.19 -20.55 12.55
CA ALA A 4 14.41 -21.32 11.32
C ALA A 4 13.99 -22.79 11.52
N MET A 5 13.07 -23.27 10.68
CA MET A 5 12.59 -24.66 10.64
C MET A 5 13.61 -25.64 10.00
N ASN A 6 14.86 -25.23 9.80
CA ASN A 6 15.85 -25.94 8.97
C ASN A 6 17.18 -26.27 9.66
N GLY A 7 17.26 -26.32 11.00
CA GLY A 7 18.43 -26.82 11.74
C GLY A 7 19.75 -26.03 11.61
N HIS A 8 19.85 -25.12 10.64
CA HIS A 8 20.91 -24.15 10.47
C HIS A 8 20.40 -22.80 10.96
N THR A 9 20.79 -22.42 12.17
CA THR A 9 20.63 -21.03 12.62
C THR A 9 21.50 -20.17 11.70
N PRO A 10 20.93 -19.21 10.95
CA PRO A 10 21.75 -18.26 10.21
C PRO A 10 22.69 -17.57 11.20
N SER A 11 23.90 -17.26 10.75
CA SER A 11 24.89 -16.60 11.60
C SER A 11 24.28 -15.34 12.22
N GLU A 12 24.55 -15.05 13.49
CA GLU A 12 23.99 -13.86 14.17
C GLU A 12 24.32 -12.59 13.39
N LEU A 13 25.47 -12.58 12.72
CA LEU A 13 25.90 -11.53 11.81
C LEU A 13 24.95 -11.39 10.60
N GLU A 14 24.53 -12.49 9.96
CA GLU A 14 23.62 -12.46 8.82
C GLU A 14 22.23 -11.92 9.22
N SER A 15 21.73 -12.33 10.39
CA SER A 15 20.44 -11.84 10.91
C SER A 15 20.49 -10.35 11.24
N ALA A 16 21.57 -9.88 11.86
CA ALA A 16 21.79 -8.47 12.17
C ALA A 16 21.94 -7.63 10.90
N LEU A 17 22.73 -8.10 9.93
CA LEU A 17 22.91 -7.42 8.64
C LEU A 17 21.60 -7.34 7.86
N TYR A 18 20.83 -8.42 7.78
CA TYR A 18 19.53 -8.39 7.09
C TYR A 18 18.54 -7.42 7.76
N SER A 19 18.46 -7.43 9.09
CA SER A 19 17.57 -6.54 9.84
C SER A 19 17.97 -5.07 9.72
N GLY A 20 19.28 -4.77 9.70
CA GLY A 20 19.79 -3.41 9.59
C GLY A 20 19.73 -2.87 8.16
N TRP A 21 20.00 -3.70 7.16
CA TRP A 21 20.21 -3.26 5.77
C TRP A 21 18.96 -3.33 4.89
N SER A 22 17.98 -4.18 5.22
CA SER A 22 16.74 -4.33 4.43
C SER A 22 15.98 -3.03 4.22
N ARG A 23 15.76 -2.27 5.30
CA ARG A 23 15.06 -0.97 5.29
C ARG A 23 15.80 0.13 4.51
N PRO A 24 17.07 0.44 4.79
CA PRO A 24 17.80 1.46 4.06
C PRO A 24 18.01 1.07 2.60
N LEU A 25 18.24 -0.21 2.27
CA LEU A 25 18.39 -0.63 0.88
C LEU A 25 17.10 -0.41 0.08
N TRP A 26 15.95 -0.72 0.67
CA TRP A 26 14.66 -0.47 0.04
C TRP A 26 14.40 1.04 -0.12
N ALA A 27 14.76 1.86 0.87
CA ALA A 27 14.68 3.32 0.79
C ALA A 27 15.62 3.88 -0.29
N CYS A 28 16.85 3.40 -0.39
CA CYS A 28 17.81 3.79 -1.41
C CYS A 28 17.34 3.38 -2.81
N ALA A 29 16.81 2.16 -2.96
CA ALA A 29 16.29 1.68 -4.24
C ALA A 29 15.10 2.52 -4.72
N THR A 30 14.14 2.80 -3.83
CA THR A 30 12.99 3.67 -4.16
C THR A 30 13.41 5.12 -4.40
N GLY A 31 14.34 5.65 -3.60
CA GLY A 31 14.94 6.98 -3.80
C GLY A 31 15.65 7.12 -5.15
N TRP A 32 16.41 6.09 -5.57
CA TRP A 32 17.05 6.06 -6.88
C TRP A 32 16.04 6.09 -8.03
N ILE A 33 14.93 5.36 -7.91
CA ILE A 33 13.84 5.38 -8.90
C ILE A 33 13.24 6.79 -9.00
N ILE A 34 13.00 7.45 -7.88
CA ILE A 34 12.49 8.83 -7.85
C ILE A 34 13.49 9.78 -8.52
N PHE A 35 14.77 9.67 -8.17
CA PHE A 35 15.84 10.46 -8.78
C PHE A 35 15.92 10.27 -10.30
N ALA A 36 15.85 9.02 -10.78
CA ALA A 36 15.83 8.72 -12.20
C ALA A 36 14.61 9.33 -12.92
N CYS A 37 13.45 9.38 -12.25
CA CYS A 37 12.24 10.01 -12.79
C CYS A 37 12.38 11.52 -12.92
N ILE A 38 12.99 12.18 -11.94
CA ILE A 38 13.22 13.64 -11.95
C ILE A 38 14.22 14.04 -13.04
N THR A 39 15.32 13.28 -13.17
CA THR A 39 16.37 13.50 -14.18
C THR A 39 15.90 13.19 -15.61
N LYS A 40 14.66 12.73 -15.79
CA LYS A 40 14.05 12.29 -17.06
C LYS A 40 14.82 11.16 -17.78
N GLN A 41 15.73 10.50 -17.08
CA GLN A 41 16.51 9.37 -17.58
C GLN A 41 15.91 8.01 -17.20
N ALA A 42 14.75 7.98 -16.53
CA ALA A 42 14.04 6.74 -16.16
C ALA A 42 13.51 5.92 -17.35
N GLY A 43 13.64 6.38 -18.60
CA GLY A 43 13.26 5.64 -19.80
C GLY A 43 11.81 5.11 -19.74
N PRO A 44 11.57 3.80 -19.94
CA PRO A 44 10.22 3.22 -19.90
C PRO A 44 9.58 3.26 -18.50
N ILE A 45 10.38 3.23 -17.43
CA ILE A 45 9.89 3.25 -16.04
C ILE A 45 9.20 4.58 -15.75
N GLY A 46 9.76 5.70 -16.22
CA GLY A 46 9.15 7.02 -16.10
C GLY A 46 7.83 7.14 -16.85
N ARG A 47 7.68 6.47 -18.00
CA ARG A 47 6.43 6.43 -18.77
C ARG A 47 5.36 5.57 -18.09
N LEU A 48 5.76 4.46 -17.48
CA LEU A 48 4.86 3.61 -16.70
C LEU A 48 4.37 4.36 -15.46
N LEU A 49 5.27 4.88 -14.63
CA LEU A 49 4.90 5.60 -13.40
C LEU A 49 4.13 6.90 -13.69
N GLY A 50 4.42 7.58 -14.80
CA GLY A 50 3.70 8.78 -15.23
C GLY A 50 2.39 8.50 -15.95
N ALA A 51 2.00 7.24 -16.16
CA ALA A 51 0.77 6.92 -16.87
C ALA A 51 -0.47 7.40 -16.10
N ARG A 52 -1.45 7.95 -16.81
CA ARG A 52 -2.72 8.43 -16.23
C ARG A 52 -3.50 7.37 -15.45
N CYS A 53 -3.16 6.09 -15.62
CA CYS A 53 -3.71 4.97 -14.86
C CYS A 53 -3.32 5.01 -13.36
N PHE A 54 -2.15 5.55 -13.03
CA PHE A 54 -1.70 5.67 -11.65
C PHE A 54 -2.39 6.81 -10.88
N VAL A 55 -3.00 7.76 -11.59
CA VAL A 55 -3.71 8.90 -10.97
C VAL A 55 -4.94 8.43 -10.16
N PRO A 56 -5.90 7.66 -10.72
CA PRO A 56 -7.01 7.12 -9.92
C PRO A 56 -6.54 6.08 -8.90
N LEU A 57 -5.50 5.29 -9.22
CA LEU A 57 -4.97 4.30 -8.30
C LEU A 57 -4.40 4.94 -7.02
N SER A 58 -3.65 6.05 -7.17
CA SER A 58 -3.09 6.81 -6.06
C SER A 58 -4.17 7.38 -5.13
N ARG A 59 -5.31 7.79 -5.70
CA ARG A 59 -6.46 8.28 -4.93
C ARG A 59 -7.14 7.17 -4.12
N LEU A 60 -7.19 5.95 -4.65
CA LEU A 60 -7.74 4.78 -3.96
C LEU A 60 -6.83 4.22 -2.87
N THR A 61 -5.51 4.41 -2.98
CA THR A 61 -4.54 3.94 -1.97
C THR A 61 -4.75 4.60 -0.60
N TYR A 62 -5.17 5.87 -0.57
CA TYR A 62 -5.41 6.59 0.69
C TYR A 62 -6.53 5.98 1.55
N PRO A 63 -7.78 5.81 1.05
CA PRO A 63 -8.82 5.13 1.79
C PRO A 63 -8.47 3.67 2.09
N ALA A 64 -7.80 2.97 1.17
CA ALA A 64 -7.33 1.60 1.42
C ALA A 64 -6.38 1.52 2.62
N PHE A 65 -5.44 2.46 2.74
CA PHE A 65 -4.50 2.52 3.86
C PHE A 65 -5.21 2.79 5.19
N LEU A 66 -6.24 3.64 5.22
CA LEU A 66 -7.02 3.93 6.43
C LEU A 66 -7.87 2.75 6.89
N ILE A 67 -8.48 2.02 5.95
CA ILE A 67 -9.38 0.91 6.27
C ILE A 67 -8.61 -0.37 6.61
N HIS A 68 -7.43 -0.56 6.02
CA HIS A 68 -6.60 -1.74 6.26
C HIS A 68 -6.37 -2.08 7.75
N PRO A 69 -5.93 -1.15 8.63
CA PRO A 69 -5.76 -1.45 10.05
C PRO A 69 -7.09 -1.75 10.76
N ILE A 70 -8.21 -1.17 10.32
CA ILE A 70 -9.54 -1.44 10.88
C ILE A 70 -9.98 -2.87 10.55
N ILE A 71 -9.79 -3.30 9.31
CA ILE A 71 -10.08 -4.68 8.87
C ILE A 71 -9.18 -5.65 9.61
N MET A 72 -7.87 -5.37 9.68
CA MET A 72 -6.93 -6.21 10.42
C MET A 72 -7.32 -6.30 11.90
N ALA A 73 -7.60 -5.18 12.57
CA ALA A 73 -8.03 -5.17 13.97
C ALA A 73 -9.32 -5.97 14.19
N SER A 74 -10.29 -5.85 13.29
CA SER A 74 -11.54 -6.62 13.34
C SER A 74 -11.30 -8.12 13.13
N PHE A 75 -10.43 -8.45 12.17
CA PHE A 75 -10.06 -9.81 11.84
C PHE A 75 -9.31 -10.47 12.99
N TYR A 76 -8.33 -9.80 13.60
CA TYR A 76 -7.59 -10.34 14.75
C TYR A 76 -8.43 -10.34 16.04
N GLY A 77 -9.28 -9.35 16.26
CA GLY A 77 -10.12 -9.25 17.47
C GLY A 77 -11.19 -10.34 17.55
N THR A 78 -11.64 -10.89 16.43
CA THR A 78 -12.62 -11.98 16.37
C THR A 78 -11.97 -13.37 16.51
N ARG A 79 -10.63 -13.46 16.46
CA ARG A 79 -9.91 -14.74 16.34
C ARG A 79 -9.21 -15.10 17.66
N GLN A 80 -9.64 -16.19 18.28
CA GLN A 80 -9.04 -16.75 19.51
C GLN A 80 -8.09 -17.94 19.26
N ALA A 81 -7.92 -18.40 18.02
CA ALA A 81 -7.20 -19.65 17.71
C ALA A 81 -5.84 -19.43 17.01
N SER A 82 -4.82 -20.16 17.47
CA SER A 82 -3.47 -20.18 16.90
C SER A 82 -3.45 -20.80 15.50
N PHE A 83 -3.03 -20.03 14.50
CA PHE A 83 -2.82 -20.53 13.14
C PHE A 83 -1.62 -21.49 13.12
N GLN A 84 -1.81 -22.66 12.53
CA GLN A 84 -0.69 -23.49 12.06
C GLN A 84 -0.01 -22.75 10.92
N PHE A 85 1.27 -22.40 11.08
CA PHE A 85 2.05 -21.65 10.09
C PHE A 85 2.30 -22.50 8.84
N SER A 86 1.35 -22.49 7.92
CA SER A 86 1.52 -23.02 6.56
C SER A 86 1.67 -21.88 5.58
N HIS A 87 2.68 -21.95 4.71
CA HIS A 87 2.98 -20.92 3.72
C HIS A 87 1.77 -20.65 2.80
N TYR A 88 1.06 -21.71 2.40
CA TYR A 88 -0.14 -21.63 1.57
C TYR A 88 -1.29 -20.88 2.26
N LEU A 89 -1.51 -21.17 3.54
CA LEU A 89 -2.56 -20.53 4.33
C LEU A 89 -2.25 -19.04 4.55
N MET A 90 -0.98 -18.71 4.79
CA MET A 90 -0.53 -17.32 4.95
C MET A 90 -0.73 -16.51 3.67
N LEU A 91 -0.37 -17.07 2.50
CA LEU A 91 -0.62 -16.41 1.21
C LEU A 91 -2.11 -16.20 0.96
N TYR A 92 -2.93 -17.21 1.23
CA TYR A 92 -4.39 -17.11 1.07
C TYR A 92 -4.99 -16.00 1.95
N LEU A 93 -4.56 -15.92 3.21
CA LEU A 93 -5.02 -14.88 4.15
C LEU A 93 -4.57 -13.48 3.74
N ILE A 94 -3.34 -13.32 3.26
CA ILE A 94 -2.84 -12.03 2.78
C ILE A 94 -3.63 -11.58 1.56
N LEU A 95 -3.79 -12.45 0.56
CA LEU A 95 -4.57 -12.15 -0.64
C LEU A 95 -6.03 -11.81 -0.29
N GLY A 96 -6.66 -12.59 0.59
CA GLY A 96 -8.02 -12.32 1.05
C GLY A 96 -8.17 -10.95 1.73
N ASN A 97 -7.27 -10.62 2.65
CA ASN A 97 -7.29 -9.31 3.32
C ASN A 97 -7.07 -8.16 2.35
N ILE A 98 -6.17 -8.32 1.37
CA ILE A 98 -5.94 -7.31 0.33
C ILE A 98 -7.22 -7.10 -0.48
N VAL A 99 -7.85 -8.17 -0.98
CA VAL A 99 -9.07 -8.05 -1.79
C VAL A 99 -10.20 -7.37 -1.02
N ILE A 100 -10.43 -7.77 0.23
CA ILE A 100 -11.49 -7.18 1.07
C ILE A 100 -11.20 -5.70 1.38
N THR A 101 -9.93 -5.37 1.66
CA THR A 101 -9.50 -3.98 1.92
C THR A 101 -9.70 -3.10 0.69
N TYR A 102 -9.27 -3.56 -0.49
CA TYR A 102 -9.44 -2.78 -1.71
C TYR A 102 -10.90 -2.65 -2.14
N ALA A 103 -11.72 -3.69 -1.96
CA ALA A 103 -13.15 -3.64 -2.27
C ALA A 103 -13.89 -2.63 -1.37
N SER A 104 -13.63 -2.67 -0.06
CA SER A 104 -14.22 -1.71 0.89
C SER A 104 -13.70 -0.28 0.67
N ALA A 105 -12.41 -0.12 0.37
CA ALA A 105 -11.82 1.17 0.02
C ALA A 105 -12.42 1.75 -1.25
N PHE A 106 -12.70 0.93 -2.24
CA PHE A 106 -13.36 1.39 -3.47
C PHE A 106 -14.77 1.91 -3.20
N ILE A 107 -15.55 1.22 -2.36
CA ILE A 107 -16.90 1.68 -1.97
C ILE A 107 -16.81 3.01 -1.22
N LEU A 108 -15.90 3.12 -0.25
CA LEU A 108 -15.73 4.34 0.54
C LEU A 108 -15.21 5.50 -0.31
N ALA A 109 -14.27 5.24 -1.21
CA ALA A 109 -13.80 6.22 -2.19
C ALA A 109 -14.94 6.68 -3.09
N ALA A 110 -15.75 5.77 -3.65
CA ALA A 110 -16.90 6.14 -4.47
C ALA A 110 -17.91 7.01 -3.68
N LEU A 111 -18.21 6.64 -2.43
CA LEU A 111 -19.14 7.38 -1.59
C LEU A 111 -18.64 8.76 -1.17
N ILE A 112 -17.32 8.96 -1.01
CA ILE A 112 -16.74 10.23 -0.56
C ILE A 112 -16.33 11.10 -1.75
N GLU A 113 -15.71 10.53 -2.78
CA GLU A 113 -15.21 11.29 -3.92
C GLU A 113 -16.35 11.88 -4.78
N LEU A 114 -17.46 11.14 -4.97
CA LEU A 114 -18.62 11.62 -5.72
C LEU A 114 -19.29 12.88 -5.12
N PRO A 115 -19.60 12.95 -3.81
CA PRO A 115 -20.13 14.17 -3.22
C PRO A 115 -19.07 15.28 -3.17
N PHE A 116 -17.80 14.96 -2.92
CA PHE A 116 -16.74 15.99 -2.86
C PHE A 116 -16.55 16.68 -4.21
N LEU A 117 -16.52 15.93 -5.31
CA LEU A 117 -16.48 16.46 -6.67
C LEU A 117 -17.69 17.33 -6.99
N SER A 118 -18.87 16.96 -6.47
CA SER A 118 -20.09 17.73 -6.68
C SER A 118 -20.03 19.07 -5.96
N ILE A 119 -19.53 19.09 -4.72
CA ILE A 119 -19.33 20.31 -3.94
C ILE A 119 -18.26 21.21 -4.61
N GLU A 120 -17.13 20.63 -5.02
CA GLU A 120 -16.05 21.37 -5.68
C GLU A 120 -16.55 22.09 -6.95
N ARG A 121 -17.35 21.40 -7.78
CA ARG A 121 -17.96 22.01 -8.97
C ARG A 121 -18.90 23.17 -8.62
N VAL A 122 -19.68 23.05 -7.55
CA VAL A 122 -20.60 24.10 -7.11
C VAL A 122 -19.83 25.31 -6.56
N VAL A 123 -18.81 25.07 -5.73
CA VAL A 123 -17.99 26.13 -5.14
C VAL A 123 -17.17 26.86 -6.21
N SER A 124 -16.52 26.13 -7.12
CA SER A 124 -15.76 26.72 -8.24
C SER A 124 -16.67 27.59 -9.12
N ARG A 125 -17.86 27.09 -9.50
CA ARG A 125 -18.83 27.89 -10.26
C ARG A 125 -19.29 29.15 -9.54
N ARG A 126 -19.40 29.13 -8.21
CA ARG A 126 -19.77 30.33 -7.43
C ARG A 126 -18.62 31.32 -7.31
N LEU A 127 -17.38 30.85 -7.16
CA LEU A 127 -16.21 31.73 -7.05
C LEU A 127 -15.91 32.48 -8.36
N PHE A 128 -16.06 31.84 -9.51
CA PHE A 128 -15.82 32.47 -10.81
C PHE A 128 -16.95 33.40 -11.30
N LYS A 129 -18.11 33.44 -10.63
CA LYS A 129 -19.25 34.31 -11.00
C LYS A 129 -19.23 35.68 -10.28
N THR A 130 -18.35 35.86 -9.29
CA THR A 130 -18.25 37.08 -8.47
C THR A 130 -17.13 38.03 -8.92
N ASN A 131 -16.39 37.68 -9.99
CA ASN A 131 -15.57 38.60 -10.78
C ASN A 131 -16.24 38.86 -12.13
#